data_AF-A0A7C6X3L4-F1
#
_entry.id   AF-A0A7C6X3L4-F1
#
_cell.length_a   1.000
_cell.length_b   1.000
_cell.length_c   1.000
_cell.angle_alpha   90.00
_cell.angle_beta   90.00
_cell.angle_gamma   90.00
#
_symmetry.space_group_name_H-M   'P 1'
#
loop_
_entity.id
_entity.type
_entity.pdbx_description
1 polymer ?
#
loop_
_entity_poly.entity_id
_entity_poly.type
_entity_poly.pdbx_seq_one_letter_code
_entity_poly.pdbx_strand_id
1 'polypeptide(L)'
;MILVIGGVGSGKRDYVRELGYEDSMVADAVMDERPVLYNLQNLVFPHPEKAMDLFDALLEKDLVVCHEVGSGIIPALAHDRAGREAVGRLCSRLAARAEKVVRMVCGIPVILKEDLS
;
A
#
# COMPACT_ATOMS: atom_id res chain seq x y z
N MET A 1 12.35 -0.71 -2.23
CA MET A 1 10.87 -0.91 -2.12
C MET A 1 10.09 -0.09 -3.14
N ILE A 2 9.13 -0.73 -3.82
CA ILE A 2 8.10 -0.11 -4.65
C ILE A 2 6.78 0.02 -3.86
N LEU A 3 6.15 1.18 -3.91
CA LEU A 3 4.80 1.40 -3.36
C LEU A 3 3.77 1.44 -4.50
N VAL A 4 2.77 0.55 -4.45
CA VAL A 4 1.65 0.52 -5.41
C VAL A 4 0.35 0.90 -4.71
N ILE A 5 -0.29 1.96 -5.19
CA ILE A 5 -1.58 2.44 -4.68
C ILE A 5 -2.66 2.39 -5.75
N GLY A 6 -3.91 2.42 -5.33
CA GLY A 6 -5.07 2.56 -6.23
C GLY A 6 -6.35 2.00 -5.62
N GLY A 7 -7.50 2.37 -6.19
CA GLY A 7 -8.81 1.89 -5.72
C GLY A 7 -8.98 0.37 -5.78
N VAL A 8 -10.03 -0.14 -5.14
CA VAL A 8 -10.42 -1.56 -5.27
C VAL A 8 -10.69 -1.88 -6.73
N GLY A 9 -10.20 -3.02 -7.23
CA GLY A 9 -10.40 -3.42 -8.62
C GLY A 9 -9.58 -2.64 -9.67
N SER A 10 -8.59 -1.83 -9.26
CA SER A 10 -7.81 -1.01 -10.20
C SER A 10 -6.72 -1.76 -11.00
N GLY A 11 -6.62 -3.09 -10.88
CA GLY A 11 -5.61 -3.92 -11.57
C GLY A 11 -4.28 -4.12 -10.82
N LYS A 12 -4.17 -3.71 -9.54
CA LYS A 12 -2.93 -3.86 -8.75
C LYS A 12 -2.41 -5.29 -8.67
N ARG A 13 -3.28 -6.30 -8.57
CA ARG A 13 -2.86 -7.71 -8.49
C ARG A 13 -2.32 -8.23 -9.82
N ASP A 14 -2.79 -7.72 -10.94
CA ASP A 14 -2.24 -8.04 -12.26
C ASP A 14 -0.86 -7.40 -12.40
N TYR A 15 -0.73 -6.14 -11.99
CA TYR A 15 0.55 -5.44 -11.97
C TYR A 15 1.62 -6.12 -11.10
N VAL A 16 1.25 -6.62 -9.90
CA VAL A 16 2.15 -7.43 -9.06
C VAL A 16 2.68 -8.65 -9.80
N ARG A 17 1.81 -9.35 -10.57
CA ARG A 17 2.19 -10.52 -11.36
C ARG A 17 3.05 -10.17 -12.57
N GLU A 18 2.76 -9.06 -13.25
CA GLU A 18 3.57 -8.53 -14.36
C GLU A 18 5.00 -8.16 -13.91
N LEU A 19 5.17 -7.76 -12.64
CA LEU A 19 6.48 -7.54 -12.02
C LEU A 19 7.22 -8.84 -11.67
N GLY A 20 6.61 -10.01 -11.88
CA GLY A 20 7.23 -11.33 -11.68
C GLY A 20 7.00 -11.95 -10.29
N TYR A 21 6.12 -11.38 -9.46
CA TYR A 21 5.79 -11.97 -8.16
C TYR A 21 4.64 -12.98 -8.27
N GLU A 22 4.91 -14.21 -7.86
CA GLU A 22 3.93 -15.28 -7.77
C GLU A 22 3.02 -15.12 -6.54
N ASP A 23 1.82 -15.71 -6.56
CA ASP A 23 0.87 -15.64 -5.43
C ASP A 23 1.47 -16.16 -4.11
N SER A 24 2.40 -17.12 -4.15
CA SER A 24 3.11 -17.64 -2.98
C SER A 24 4.04 -16.62 -2.31
N MET A 25 4.43 -15.58 -3.04
CA MET A 25 5.30 -14.49 -2.57
C MET A 25 4.52 -13.30 -2.01
N VAL A 26 3.19 -13.38 -2.00
CA VAL A 26 2.30 -12.28 -1.58
C VAL A 26 1.70 -12.57 -0.21
N ALA A 27 2.01 -11.73 0.76
CA ALA A 27 1.35 -11.68 2.06
C ALA A 27 0.10 -10.78 2.00
N ASP A 28 -1.08 -11.36 2.19
CA ASP A 28 -2.33 -10.59 2.23
C ASP A 28 -2.63 -10.15 3.66
N ALA A 29 -2.48 -8.84 3.92
CA ALA A 29 -2.79 -8.21 5.20
C ALA A 29 -2.16 -8.90 6.41
N VAL A 30 -0.95 -9.44 6.25
CA VAL A 30 -0.16 -10.07 7.30
C VAL A 30 1.29 -9.67 7.12
N MET A 31 1.98 -9.38 8.23
CA MET A 31 3.42 -9.11 8.21
C MET A 31 4.18 -10.41 8.48
N ASP A 32 4.85 -10.93 7.45
CA ASP A 32 5.76 -12.08 7.55
C ASP A 32 6.98 -11.88 6.63
N GLU A 33 7.71 -12.94 6.26
CA GLU A 33 8.93 -12.85 5.44
C GLU A 33 8.69 -12.71 3.93
N ARG A 34 7.44 -12.80 3.45
CA ARG A 34 7.17 -12.72 2.01
C ARG A 34 7.51 -11.32 1.46
N PRO A 35 8.08 -11.21 0.26
CA PRO A 35 8.60 -9.94 -0.26
C PRO A 35 7.51 -8.93 -0.60
N VAL A 36 6.29 -9.39 -0.91
CA VAL A 36 5.16 -8.52 -1.26
C VAL A 36 4.17 -8.46 -0.11
N LEU A 37 3.87 -7.26 0.39
CA LEU A 37 2.70 -7.03 1.22
C LEU A 37 1.54 -6.51 0.36
N TYR A 38 0.41 -7.19 0.42
CA TYR A 38 -0.84 -6.77 -0.21
C TYR A 38 -1.86 -6.35 0.85
N ASN A 39 -2.78 -5.45 0.47
CA ASN A 39 -3.83 -4.92 1.34
C ASN A 39 -3.30 -4.25 2.63
N LEU A 40 -2.27 -3.40 2.53
CA LEU A 40 -1.71 -2.67 3.69
C LEU A 40 -2.78 -2.00 4.57
N GLN A 41 -3.84 -1.43 3.97
CA GLN A 41 -4.92 -0.81 4.73
C GLN A 41 -5.56 -1.77 5.74
N ASN A 42 -5.66 -3.06 5.43
CA ASN A 42 -6.29 -4.04 6.31
C ASN A 42 -5.41 -4.36 7.55
N LEU A 43 -4.10 -4.12 7.50
CA LEU A 43 -3.23 -4.18 8.68
C LEU A 43 -3.40 -2.95 9.57
N VAL A 44 -3.71 -1.80 8.98
CA VAL A 44 -3.79 -0.52 9.69
C VAL A 44 -5.15 -0.31 10.35
N PHE A 45 -6.24 -0.64 9.65
CA PHE A 45 -7.60 -0.35 10.13
C PHE A 45 -7.94 -0.91 11.52
N PRO A 46 -7.52 -2.13 11.91
CA PRO A 46 -7.80 -2.65 13.25
C PRO A 46 -7.15 -1.86 14.39
N HIS A 47 -5.98 -1.26 14.13
CA HIS A 47 -5.18 -0.51 15.11
C HIS A 47 -4.54 0.74 14.48
N PRO A 48 -5.33 1.77 14.11
CA PRO A 48 -4.83 2.94 13.40
C PRO A 48 -3.72 3.69 14.15
N GLU A 49 -3.75 3.64 15.48
CA GLU A 49 -2.75 4.24 16.36
C GLU A 49 -1.36 3.59 16.25
N LYS A 50 -1.29 2.34 15.79
CA LYS A 50 -0.05 1.56 15.61
C LYS A 50 0.47 1.57 14.18
N ALA A 51 -0.18 2.30 13.27
CA ALA A 51 0.15 2.26 11.85
C ALA A 51 1.63 2.57 11.56
N MET A 52 2.20 3.53 12.29
CA MET A 52 3.60 3.93 12.10
C MET A 52 4.60 2.90 12.62
N ASP A 53 4.20 1.99 13.51
CA ASP A 53 5.07 0.92 14.01
C ASP A 53 5.40 -0.08 12.90
N LEU A 54 4.58 -0.14 11.84
CA LEU A 54 4.82 -0.97 10.66
C LEU A 54 5.87 -0.38 9.71
N PHE A 55 6.24 0.89 9.86
CA PHE A 55 6.98 1.64 8.84
C PHE A 55 8.32 1.00 8.47
N ASP A 56 9.15 0.65 9.45
CA ASP A 56 10.49 0.11 9.17
C ASP A 56 10.37 -1.29 8.54
N ALA A 57 9.48 -2.16 9.03
CA ALA A 57 9.25 -3.48 8.45
C ALA A 57 8.71 -3.43 7.01
N LEU A 58 7.95 -2.38 6.67
CA LEU A 58 7.46 -2.15 5.31
C LEU A 58 8.56 -1.69 4.36
N LEU A 59 9.61 -1.03 4.86
CA LEU A 59 10.77 -0.64 4.05
C LEU A 59 11.60 -1.83 3.57
N GLU A 60 11.60 -2.91 4.33
CA GLU A 60 12.26 -4.17 3.99
C GLU A 60 11.50 -5.00 2.94
N LYS A 61 10.29 -4.58 2.54
CA LYS A 61 9.52 -5.23 1.48
C LYS A 61 10.01 -4.80 0.11
N ASP A 62 10.00 -5.73 -0.83
CA ASP A 62 10.23 -5.39 -2.23
C ASP A 62 9.07 -4.54 -2.78
N LEU A 63 7.84 -4.93 -2.42
CA LEU A 63 6.61 -4.33 -2.92
C LEU A 63 5.56 -4.20 -1.82
N VAL A 64 5.01 -3.00 -1.65
CA VAL A 64 3.88 -2.74 -0.75
C VAL A 64 2.68 -2.27 -1.55
N VAL A 65 1.54 -2.94 -1.42
CA VAL A 65 0.31 -2.64 -2.15
C VAL A 65 -0.79 -2.18 -1.20
N CYS A 66 -1.33 -1.00 -1.47
CA CYS A 66 -2.36 -0.37 -0.64
C CYS A 66 -3.56 0.09 -1.45
N HIS A 67 -4.75 0.00 -0.87
CA HIS A 67 -5.93 0.69 -1.36
C HIS A 67 -5.88 2.18 -1.04
N GLU A 68 -6.24 3.02 -2.01
CA GLU A 68 -6.54 4.42 -1.74
C GLU A 68 -7.87 4.51 -0.96
N VAL A 69 -7.80 4.89 0.31
CA VAL A 69 -8.98 4.99 1.20
C VAL A 69 -9.30 6.44 1.59
N GLY A 70 -8.45 7.41 1.24
CA GLY A 70 -8.56 8.81 1.67
C GLY A 70 -9.47 9.70 0.81
N SER A 71 -9.70 9.36 -0.46
CA SER A 71 -10.26 10.29 -1.47
C SER A 71 -11.78 10.15 -1.69
N GLY A 72 -12.50 9.57 -0.72
CA GLY A 72 -13.95 9.37 -0.77
C GLY A 72 -14.71 10.25 0.23
N ILE A 73 -15.95 9.87 0.52
CA ILE A 73 -16.77 10.51 1.57
C ILE A 73 -16.10 10.33 2.94
N ILE A 74 -16.17 11.34 3.79
CA ILE A 74 -15.72 11.29 5.19
C ILE A 74 -16.59 10.28 5.95
N PRO A 75 -16.02 9.21 6.54
CA PRO A 75 -16.80 8.24 7.29
C PRO A 75 -17.55 8.84 8.49
N ALA A 76 -18.74 8.30 8.77
CA ALA A 76 -19.53 8.66 9.94
C ALA A 76 -18.87 8.20 11.25
N LEU A 77 -18.27 7.02 11.25
CA LEU A 77 -17.59 6.45 12.41
C LEU A 77 -16.21 7.08 12.60
N ALA A 78 -15.89 7.46 13.84
CA ALA A 78 -14.60 8.05 14.19
C ALA A 78 -13.42 7.10 13.92
N HIS A 79 -13.62 5.81 14.20
CA HIS A 79 -12.64 4.76 13.93
C HIS A 79 -12.23 4.70 12.45
N ASP A 80 -13.20 4.74 11.54
CA ASP A 80 -12.91 4.67 10.10
C ASP A 80 -12.20 5.93 9.59
N ARG A 81 -12.52 7.10 10.17
CA ARG A 81 -11.76 8.34 9.89
C ARG A 81 -10.30 8.18 10.32
N ALA A 82 -10.07 7.69 11.54
CA ALA A 82 -8.72 7.46 12.06
C ALA A 82 -7.95 6.44 11.22
N GLY A 83 -8.59 5.34 10.80
CA GLY A 83 -8.01 4.35 9.90
C GLY A 83 -7.59 4.96 8.56
N ARG A 84 -8.47 5.74 7.91
CA ARG A 84 -8.14 6.42 6.65
C ARG A 84 -6.98 7.39 6.77
N GLU A 85 -6.99 8.18 7.84
CA GLU A 85 -5.94 9.18 8.11
C GLU A 85 -4.59 8.50 8.40
N ALA A 86 -4.61 7.41 9.18
CA ALA A 86 -3.42 6.61 9.48
C ALA A 86 -2.83 5.94 8.24
N VAL A 87 -3.65 5.30 7.41
CA VAL A 87 -3.22 4.74 6.11
C VAL A 87 -2.63 5.83 5.23
N GLY A 88 -3.30 6.99 5.13
CA GLY A 88 -2.80 8.13 4.35
C GLY A 88 -1.42 8.57 4.80
N ARG A 89 -1.24 8.84 6.10
CA ARG A 89 0.06 9.24 6.67
C ARG A 89 1.15 8.20 6.45
N LEU A 90 0.85 6.92 6.67
CA LEU A 90 1.81 5.85 6.46
C LEU A 90 2.22 5.76 4.98
N CYS A 91 1.26 5.77 4.05
CA CYS A 91 1.53 5.77 2.61
C CYS A 91 2.35 7.00 2.20
N SER A 92 2.08 8.20 2.73
CA SER A 92 2.91 9.39 2.46
C SER A 92 4.36 9.21 2.92
N ARG A 93 4.57 8.60 4.10
CA ARG A 93 5.90 8.30 4.63
C ARG A 93 6.62 7.24 3.79
N LEU A 94 5.92 6.18 3.38
CA LEU A 94 6.46 5.14 2.51
C LEU A 94 6.82 5.72 1.14
N ALA A 95 5.93 6.49 0.52
CA ALA A 95 6.17 7.13 -0.77
C ALA A 95 7.42 8.01 -0.78
N ALA A 96 7.70 8.72 0.31
CA ALA A 96 8.90 9.54 0.44
C ALA A 96 10.20 8.71 0.42
N ARG A 97 10.16 7.44 0.86
CA ARG A 97 11.31 6.53 0.91
C ARG A 97 11.34 5.48 -0.19
N ALA A 98 10.22 5.21 -0.84
CA ALA A 98 10.11 4.23 -1.92
C ALA A 98 10.94 4.67 -3.13
N GLU A 99 11.62 3.74 -3.78
CA GLU A 99 12.36 3.98 -5.03
C GLU A 99 11.40 4.29 -6.18
N LYS A 100 10.22 3.67 -6.16
CA LYS A 100 9.15 3.88 -7.14
C LYS A 100 7.79 3.93 -6.44
N VAL A 101 6.96 4.86 -6.88
CA VAL A 101 5.55 4.96 -6.47
C VAL A 101 4.67 4.88 -7.71
N VAL A 102 3.76 3.90 -7.73
CA VAL A 102 2.84 3.65 -8.84
C VAL A 102 1.42 3.80 -8.36
N ARG A 103 0.60 4.54 -9.11
CA ARG A 103 -0.85 4.55 -8.95
C ARG A 103 -1.50 3.77 -10.09
N MET A 104 -2.27 2.75 -9.74
CA MET A 104 -3.03 1.97 -10.71
C MET A 104 -4.39 2.60 -10.98
N VAL A 105 -4.69 2.85 -12.26
CA VAL A 105 -5.97 3.42 -12.73
C VAL A 105 -6.49 2.55 -13.87
N CYS A 106 -7.58 1.81 -13.64
CA CYS A 106 -8.20 0.93 -14.64
C CYS A 106 -7.20 -0.05 -15.31
N GLY A 107 -6.27 -0.62 -14.53
CA GLY A 107 -5.21 -1.50 -15.04
C GLY A 107 -3.98 -0.77 -15.59
N ILE A 108 -4.01 0.55 -15.69
CA ILE A 108 -2.91 1.35 -16.23
C ILE A 108 -2.01 1.82 -15.08
N PRO A 109 -0.69 1.51 -15.09
CA PRO A 109 0.25 2.04 -14.12
C PRO A 109 0.58 3.51 -14.43
N VAL A 110 0.32 4.40 -13.48
CA VAL A 110 0.76 5.79 -13.50
C VAL A 110 1.92 5.94 -12.54
N ILE A 111 3.13 6.16 -13.07
CA ILE A 111 4.32 6.37 -12.26
C ILE A 111 4.27 7.78 -11.66
N LEU A 112 4.23 7.86 -10.33
CA LEU A 112 4.20 9.13 -9.59
C LEU A 112 5.60 9.55 -9.11
N LYS A 113 6.45 8.58 -8.81
CA LYS A 113 7.87 8.75 -8.44
C LYS A 113 8.65 7.57 -9.02
N GLU A 114 9.83 7.83 -9.57
CA GLU A 114 10.82 6.82 -9.92
C GLU A 114 12.21 7.46 -9.81
N ASP A 115 13.07 6.90 -8.97
CA ASP A 115 14.47 7.32 -8.89
C ASP A 115 15.21 6.71 -10.09
N LEU A 116 15.63 7.55 -11.03
CA LEU A 116 16.30 7.16 -12.30
C LEU A 116 17.81 6.91 -12.14
N SER A 117 18.28 6.52 -10.95
CA SER A 117 19.72 6.37 -10.67
C SER A 117 20.36 5.25 -11.49
#